data_AF-A0A383W4P3-F1
#
_entry.id   AF-A0A383W4P3-F1
#
_cell.length_a   1.000
_cell.length_b   1.000
_cell.length_c   1.000
_cell.angle_alpha   90.00
_cell.angle_beta   90.00
_cell.angle_gamma   90.00
#
_symmetry.space_group_name_H-M   'P 1'
#
loop_
_entity.id
_entity.type
_entity.pdbx_description
1 polymer ?
#
loop_
_entity_poly.entity_id
_entity_poly.type
_entity_poly.pdbx_seq_one_letter_code
_entity_poly.pdbx_strand_id
1 'polypeptide(L)'
;MRNLLVTVLVCLALSGSASAGSNPHNITKPAPAKPEKPHVQPPKGCRGCPTAWAYISSTPSLSAVAGLLKAIGLDAALAGPFTGTLALPTNDAVAAYTAQFKADVTAHPEVFNSFLAKLLNYHFILRSAPAWQLDTIALSTRYMSWNAFPHRVTFVVDKSAVPKAAPKTWQWSAKSWANKPLPRLFPVSHIVDEQGKNVTFAKKDTFVQGGGVIHSINAVLGASDVFPSLTAAGAAYPQTMSSLMAMVDQVSAALNISVIDQIENTPGTLATPSNLAINATLTQFPIIPTPQMLYALLAYHLCPAPGGSVKGLLYTRFTTNPKFNPCLTLLGIDKKEPSLKLQYKSTANADVLKPDTNTITFLDLNNEAAQAGILVPDITTPLAVTHVIDTVLLPPVSNLA
;
A
#
# COMPACT_ATOMS: atom_id res chain seq x y z
N MET A 1 10.65 -25.19 -8.71
CA MET A 1 10.94 -25.48 -7.29
C MET A 1 11.04 -24.23 -6.41
N ARG A 2 11.74 -23.15 -6.83
CA ARG A 2 11.76 -21.86 -6.09
C ARG A 2 10.36 -21.28 -5.78
N ASN A 3 9.43 -21.31 -6.73
CA ASN A 3 8.05 -20.81 -6.53
C ASN A 3 7.18 -21.68 -5.59
N LEU A 4 7.52 -22.95 -5.38
CA LEU A 4 6.81 -23.81 -4.42
C LEU A 4 7.35 -23.60 -3.00
N LEU A 5 8.65 -23.31 -2.89
CA LEU A 5 9.31 -23.00 -1.62
C LEU A 5 8.86 -21.66 -1.02
N VAL A 6 8.60 -20.63 -1.82
CA VAL A 6 8.08 -19.34 -1.33
C VAL A 6 6.67 -19.49 -0.75
N THR A 7 5.78 -20.25 -1.41
CA THR A 7 4.41 -20.48 -0.92
C THR A 7 4.36 -21.33 0.35
N VAL A 8 5.28 -22.30 0.49
CA VAL A 8 5.37 -23.16 1.68
C VAL A 8 6.12 -22.48 2.84
N LEU A 9 7.15 -21.65 2.59
CA LEU A 9 7.88 -20.93 3.66
C LEU A 9 7.08 -19.77 4.26
N VAL A 10 6.26 -19.06 3.47
CA VAL A 10 5.35 -18.03 4.01
C VAL A 10 4.34 -18.66 5.00
N CYS A 11 4.04 -19.95 4.87
CA CYS A 11 3.19 -20.67 5.83
C CYS A 11 3.94 -21.12 7.12
N LEU A 12 5.27 -21.22 7.10
CA LEU A 12 6.07 -21.80 8.20
C LEU A 12 6.72 -20.75 9.14
N ALA A 13 6.88 -19.49 8.72
CA ALA A 13 7.52 -18.44 9.53
C ALA A 13 6.60 -17.76 10.58
N LEU A 14 5.37 -18.26 10.78
CA LEU A 14 4.28 -17.55 11.48
C LEU A 14 4.00 -18.03 12.91
N SER A 15 5.04 -18.27 13.71
CA SER A 15 4.91 -18.53 15.15
C SER A 15 5.68 -17.49 15.97
N GLY A 16 5.13 -16.27 16.04
CA GLY A 16 5.63 -15.18 16.88
C GLY A 16 4.47 -14.49 17.59
N SER A 17 4.54 -14.43 18.92
CA SER A 17 3.48 -13.97 19.82
C SER A 17 3.15 -12.48 19.64
N ALA A 18 1.87 -12.14 19.46
CA ALA A 18 1.38 -10.77 19.40
C ALA A 18 0.88 -10.28 20.77
N SER A 19 1.33 -9.10 21.21
CA SER A 19 0.79 -8.37 22.36
C SER A 19 -0.26 -7.36 21.92
N ALA A 20 -1.47 -7.45 22.48
CA ALA A 20 -2.59 -6.54 22.20
C ALA A 20 -2.51 -5.26 23.04
N GLY A 21 -2.50 -4.10 22.38
CA GLY A 21 -2.73 -2.79 23.00
C GLY A 21 -4.09 -2.26 22.55
N SER A 22 -5.08 -2.29 23.45
CA SER A 22 -6.43 -1.77 23.25
C SER A 22 -6.54 -0.32 23.69
N ASN A 23 -7.11 0.56 22.85
CA ASN A 23 -7.95 1.66 23.33
C ASN A 23 -8.90 2.15 22.23
N PRO A 24 -10.22 2.17 22.46
CA PRO A 24 -11.20 2.67 21.50
C PRO A 24 -11.37 4.19 21.67
N HIS A 25 -11.02 4.95 20.63
CA HIS A 25 -11.39 6.37 20.56
C HIS A 25 -12.88 6.52 20.25
N ASN A 26 -13.55 7.25 21.14
CA ASN A 26 -14.97 7.59 21.10
C ASN A 26 -15.21 8.62 19.99
N ILE A 27 -15.71 8.18 18.83
CA ILE A 27 -16.05 9.05 17.71
C ILE A 27 -17.51 9.49 17.87
N THR A 28 -17.70 10.78 18.18
CA THR A 28 -18.98 11.49 18.15
C THR A 28 -19.65 11.35 16.78
N LYS A 29 -20.92 10.92 16.79
CA LYS A 29 -21.79 10.75 15.62
C LYS A 29 -21.84 12.03 14.76
N PRO A 30 -21.51 11.97 13.45
CA PRO A 30 -21.80 13.06 12.54
C PRO A 30 -23.32 13.23 12.38
N ALA A 31 -23.77 14.47 12.20
CA ALA A 31 -25.15 14.81 11.87
C ALA A 31 -25.62 14.09 10.58
N PRO A 32 -26.92 13.75 10.47
CA PRO A 32 -27.44 12.98 9.35
C PRO A 32 -27.28 13.74 8.03
N ALA A 33 -26.50 13.17 7.11
CA ALA A 33 -26.40 13.64 5.74
C ALA A 33 -27.77 13.58 5.05
N LYS A 34 -28.05 14.54 4.16
CA LYS A 34 -29.21 14.56 3.26
C LYS A 34 -29.37 13.20 2.56
N PRO A 35 -30.60 12.75 2.24
CA PRO A 35 -30.87 11.38 1.84
C PRO A 35 -30.09 11.04 0.56
N GLU A 36 -29.03 10.24 0.73
CA GLU A 36 -28.35 9.57 -0.38
C GLU A 36 -29.37 8.76 -1.17
N LYS A 37 -29.09 8.60 -2.47
CA LYS A 37 -29.90 7.81 -3.41
C LYS A 37 -30.33 6.50 -2.74
N PRO A 38 -31.60 6.09 -2.87
CA PRO A 38 -32.13 4.99 -2.08
C PRO A 38 -31.35 3.70 -2.38
N HIS A 39 -31.01 2.96 -1.33
CA HIS A 39 -30.25 1.72 -1.42
C HIS A 39 -31.19 0.53 -1.27
N VAL A 40 -30.97 -0.47 -2.12
CA VAL A 40 -31.72 -1.72 -2.05
C VAL A 40 -30.92 -2.67 -1.16
N GLN A 41 -31.53 -3.17 -0.08
CA GLN A 41 -30.88 -4.07 0.87
C GLN A 41 -31.54 -5.47 0.83
N PRO A 42 -30.76 -6.56 1.00
CA PRO A 42 -31.34 -7.87 1.20
C PRO A 42 -32.16 -7.89 2.51
N PRO A 43 -33.29 -8.61 2.55
CA PRO A 43 -34.14 -8.67 3.73
C PRO A 43 -33.46 -9.46 4.85
N LYS A 44 -33.39 -8.86 6.05
CA LYS A 44 -32.98 -9.45 7.34
C LYS A 44 -31.65 -10.23 7.28
N GLY A 45 -30.58 -9.62 7.80
CA GLY A 45 -29.25 -10.20 7.89
C GLY A 45 -29.24 -11.71 8.15
N CYS A 46 -28.39 -12.42 7.42
CA CYS A 46 -28.35 -13.88 7.41
C CYS A 46 -28.00 -14.45 8.81
N ARG A 47 -29.02 -14.84 9.58
CA ARG A 47 -28.87 -15.38 10.95
C ARG A 47 -28.15 -16.73 11.02
N GLY A 48 -27.92 -17.40 9.89
CA GLY A 48 -27.19 -18.67 9.80
C GLY A 48 -25.95 -18.61 8.89
N CYS A 49 -25.51 -17.43 8.47
CA CYS A 49 -24.30 -17.32 7.65
C CYS A 49 -23.05 -17.53 8.50
N PRO A 50 -21.99 -18.15 7.96
CA PRO A 50 -20.71 -18.24 8.63
C PRO A 50 -20.14 -16.83 8.87
N THR A 51 -19.24 -16.72 9.84
CA THR A 51 -18.39 -15.53 10.00
C THR A 51 -17.49 -15.39 8.77
N ALA A 52 -16.94 -14.20 8.54
CA ALA A 52 -16.01 -13.99 7.44
C ALA A 52 -14.81 -14.95 7.55
N TRP A 53 -14.23 -15.08 8.75
CA TRP A 53 -13.12 -15.99 8.98
C TRP A 53 -13.49 -17.46 8.77
N ALA A 54 -14.66 -17.91 9.24
CA ALA A 54 -15.10 -19.29 9.05
C ALA A 54 -15.20 -19.64 7.57
N TYR A 55 -15.78 -18.75 6.75
CA TYR A 55 -15.83 -18.94 5.30
C TYR A 55 -14.44 -18.96 4.66
N ILE A 56 -13.59 -18.00 5.00
CA ILE A 56 -12.24 -17.85 4.41
C ILE A 56 -11.39 -19.08 4.72
N SER A 57 -11.32 -19.48 5.99
CA SER A 57 -10.51 -20.60 6.46
C SER A 57 -11.01 -21.96 5.95
N SER A 58 -12.30 -22.10 5.64
CA SER A 58 -12.87 -23.34 5.07
C SER A 58 -12.82 -23.40 3.53
N THR A 59 -12.43 -22.34 2.84
CA THR A 59 -12.47 -22.26 1.37
C THR A 59 -11.08 -22.55 0.78
N PRO A 60 -10.86 -23.68 0.09
CA PRO A 60 -9.52 -24.07 -0.39
C PRO A 60 -8.87 -23.05 -1.33
N SER A 61 -9.64 -22.38 -2.18
CA SER A 61 -9.13 -21.38 -3.12
C SER A 61 -8.68 -20.07 -2.47
N LEU A 62 -8.92 -19.90 -1.17
CA LEU A 62 -8.52 -18.74 -0.36
C LEU A 62 -7.49 -19.10 0.72
N SER A 63 -6.92 -20.30 0.70
CA SER A 63 -5.98 -20.76 1.74
C SER A 63 -4.73 -19.87 1.85
N ALA A 64 -4.23 -19.34 0.74
CA ALA A 64 -3.09 -18.44 0.73
C ALA A 64 -3.41 -17.13 1.46
N VAL A 65 -4.52 -16.46 1.11
CA VAL A 65 -4.93 -15.21 1.79
C VAL A 65 -5.35 -15.47 3.24
N ALA A 66 -5.90 -16.64 3.56
CA ALA A 66 -6.17 -17.03 4.96
C ALA A 66 -4.88 -17.08 5.79
N GLY A 67 -3.80 -17.66 5.24
CA GLY A 67 -2.47 -17.65 5.85
C GLY A 67 -1.93 -16.23 6.07
N LEU A 68 -2.05 -15.36 5.06
CA LEU A 68 -1.61 -13.97 5.16
C LEU A 68 -2.43 -13.17 6.20
N LEU A 69 -3.75 -13.33 6.25
CA LEU A 69 -4.62 -12.68 7.24
C LEU A 69 -4.25 -13.11 8.67
N LYS A 70 -3.94 -14.38 8.86
CA LYS A 70 -3.49 -14.92 10.15
C LYS A 70 -2.11 -14.38 10.54
N ALA A 71 -1.19 -14.23 9.59
CA ALA A 71 0.13 -13.66 9.82
C ALA A 71 0.09 -12.26 10.45
N ILE A 72 -0.89 -11.45 10.04
CA ILE A 72 -1.09 -10.08 10.52
C ILE A 72 -2.17 -9.96 11.60
N GLY A 73 -2.70 -11.08 12.11
CA GLY A 73 -3.69 -11.13 13.19
C GLY A 73 -5.08 -10.57 12.84
N LEU A 74 -5.45 -10.52 11.56
CA LEU A 74 -6.79 -10.06 11.13
C LEU A 74 -7.86 -11.15 11.21
N ASP A 75 -7.48 -12.42 11.41
CA ASP A 75 -8.39 -13.55 11.63
C ASP A 75 -9.31 -13.31 12.83
N ALA A 76 -8.77 -12.82 13.95
CA ALA A 76 -9.53 -12.51 15.15
C ALA A 76 -10.63 -11.46 14.89
N ALA A 77 -10.33 -10.42 14.10
CA ALA A 77 -11.30 -9.38 13.74
C ALA A 77 -12.39 -9.91 12.80
N LEU A 78 -12.09 -10.93 11.99
CA LEU A 78 -13.01 -11.55 11.03
C LEU A 78 -13.82 -12.72 11.63
N ALA A 79 -13.51 -13.14 12.87
CA ALA A 79 -14.26 -14.16 13.60
C ALA A 79 -15.59 -13.63 14.16
N GLY A 80 -15.80 -12.32 14.21
CA GLY A 80 -17.05 -11.69 14.61
C GLY A 80 -17.98 -11.31 13.44
N PRO A 81 -19.10 -10.61 13.73
CA PRO A 81 -19.94 -10.00 12.70
C PRO A 81 -19.15 -8.97 11.89
N PHE A 82 -19.28 -9.04 10.56
CA PHE A 82 -18.64 -8.15 9.60
C PHE A 82 -19.69 -7.49 8.71
N THR A 83 -19.57 -6.18 8.46
CA THR A 83 -20.58 -5.35 7.75
C THR A 83 -20.07 -4.71 6.45
N GLY A 84 -18.80 -4.92 6.09
CA GLY A 84 -18.17 -4.35 4.90
C GLY A 84 -18.17 -5.29 3.70
N THR A 85 -17.26 -5.06 2.75
CA THR A 85 -16.95 -6.02 1.68
C THR A 85 -15.49 -6.43 1.74
N LEU A 86 -15.21 -7.72 1.60
CA LEU A 86 -13.85 -8.23 1.37
C LEU A 86 -13.73 -8.66 -0.09
N ALA A 87 -12.82 -8.04 -0.82
CA ALA A 87 -12.45 -8.50 -2.14
C ALA A 87 -11.15 -9.31 -2.00
N LEU A 88 -11.23 -10.64 -1.92
CA LEU A 88 -10.10 -11.49 -1.54
C LEU A 88 -9.48 -12.18 -2.74
N PRO A 89 -8.16 -12.06 -2.97
CA PRO A 89 -7.48 -12.74 -4.06
C PRO A 89 -7.50 -14.27 -3.88
N THR A 90 -7.67 -14.99 -4.98
CA THR A 90 -7.49 -16.44 -5.02
C THR A 90 -6.02 -16.83 -4.81
N ASN A 91 -5.75 -18.10 -4.53
CA ASN A 91 -4.39 -18.63 -4.41
C ASN A 91 -3.51 -18.29 -5.62
N ASP A 92 -4.04 -18.44 -6.84
CA ASP A 92 -3.32 -18.12 -8.08
C ASP A 92 -3.01 -16.62 -8.19
N ALA A 93 -3.97 -15.78 -7.79
CA ALA A 93 -3.78 -14.33 -7.75
C ALA A 93 -2.69 -13.92 -6.75
N VAL A 94 -2.67 -14.52 -5.57
CA VAL A 94 -1.61 -14.30 -4.57
C VAL A 94 -0.27 -14.76 -5.11
N ALA A 95 -0.18 -15.98 -5.67
CA ALA A 95 1.06 -16.51 -6.22
C ALA A 95 1.63 -15.61 -7.33
N ALA A 96 0.78 -15.15 -8.25
CA ALA A 96 1.17 -14.22 -9.33
C ALA A 96 1.66 -12.85 -8.80
N TYR A 97 1.10 -12.39 -7.68
CA TYR A 97 1.55 -11.16 -7.03
C TYR A 97 2.90 -11.36 -6.32
N THR A 98 3.04 -12.43 -5.54
CA THR A 98 4.29 -12.71 -4.80
C THR A 98 5.47 -13.03 -5.72
N ALA A 99 5.22 -13.55 -6.92
CA ALA A 99 6.26 -13.80 -7.92
C ALA A 99 6.96 -12.50 -8.40
N GLN A 100 6.36 -11.33 -8.12
CA GLN A 100 6.95 -10.03 -8.43
C GLN A 100 7.91 -9.53 -7.34
N PHE A 101 7.90 -10.16 -6.15
CA PHE A 101 8.82 -9.82 -5.08
C PHE A 101 10.24 -10.24 -5.47
N LYS A 102 11.18 -9.30 -5.37
CA LYS A 102 12.62 -9.55 -5.55
C LYS A 102 13.35 -9.71 -4.22
N ALA A 103 12.80 -9.10 -3.17
CA ALA A 103 13.33 -9.11 -1.84
C ALA A 103 13.22 -10.48 -1.15
N ASP A 104 14.22 -10.85 -0.35
CA ASP A 104 14.08 -11.92 0.65
C ASP A 104 13.28 -11.42 1.86
N VAL A 105 11.96 -11.45 1.71
CA VAL A 105 11.03 -11.04 2.75
C VAL A 105 11.08 -11.92 4.00
N THR A 106 11.65 -13.13 3.91
CA THR A 106 11.69 -14.08 5.03
C THR A 106 12.72 -13.70 6.09
N ALA A 107 13.77 -12.96 5.70
CA ALA A 107 14.76 -12.43 6.62
C ALA A 107 14.19 -11.32 7.53
N HIS A 108 13.07 -10.69 7.12
CA HIS A 108 12.50 -9.51 7.78
C HIS A 108 10.98 -9.63 7.96
N PRO A 109 10.50 -10.63 8.73
CA PRO A 109 9.07 -10.93 8.83
C PRO A 109 8.26 -9.79 9.44
N GLU A 110 8.81 -9.02 10.39
CA GLU A 110 8.10 -7.86 10.97
C GLU A 110 7.81 -6.80 9.91
N VAL A 111 8.81 -6.47 9.09
CA VAL A 111 8.70 -5.46 8.03
C VAL A 111 7.71 -5.91 6.97
N PHE A 112 7.86 -7.15 6.54
CA PHE A 112 6.95 -7.73 5.56
C PHE A 112 5.50 -7.80 6.08
N ASN A 113 5.28 -8.12 7.35
CA ASN A 113 3.94 -8.11 7.95
C ASN A 113 3.33 -6.70 7.97
N SER A 114 4.13 -5.65 8.17
CA SER A 114 3.66 -4.26 8.03
C SER A 114 3.21 -3.95 6.60
N PHE A 115 3.98 -4.36 5.60
CA PHE A 115 3.58 -4.27 4.18
C PHE A 115 2.28 -5.03 3.90
N LEU A 116 2.18 -6.30 4.36
CA LEU A 116 0.97 -7.11 4.19
C LEU A 116 -0.24 -6.49 4.86
N ALA A 117 -0.08 -5.86 6.03
CA ALA A 117 -1.17 -5.16 6.69
C ALA A 117 -1.72 -4.02 5.83
N LYS A 118 -0.87 -3.21 5.19
CA LYS A 118 -1.32 -2.16 4.26
C LYS A 118 -2.04 -2.75 3.06
N LEU A 119 -1.40 -3.73 2.40
CA LEU A 119 -1.95 -4.41 1.21
C LEU A 119 -3.31 -5.03 1.50
N LEU A 120 -3.45 -5.78 2.59
CA LEU A 120 -4.69 -6.46 2.92
C LEU A 120 -5.77 -5.50 3.41
N ASN A 121 -5.44 -4.44 4.15
CA ASN A 121 -6.45 -3.43 4.52
C ASN A 121 -7.06 -2.72 3.30
N TYR A 122 -6.35 -2.62 2.17
CA TYR A 122 -6.90 -2.08 0.93
C TYR A 122 -7.98 -2.97 0.32
N HIS A 123 -7.96 -4.28 0.61
CA HIS A 123 -8.98 -5.23 0.17
C HIS A 123 -10.26 -5.20 1.04
N PHE A 124 -10.26 -4.43 2.13
CA PHE A 124 -11.42 -4.22 3.01
C PHE A 124 -12.15 -2.96 2.58
N ILE A 125 -13.30 -3.11 1.95
CA ILE A 125 -14.16 -2.00 1.56
C ILE A 125 -15.14 -1.71 2.70
N LEU A 126 -15.24 -0.44 3.09
CA LEU A 126 -16.00 -0.01 4.28
C LEU A 126 -17.52 -0.23 4.15
N ARG A 127 -18.00 -0.44 2.93
CA ARG A 127 -19.41 -0.63 2.60
C ARG A 127 -19.67 -2.06 2.13
N SER A 128 -20.78 -2.65 2.59
CA SER A 128 -21.34 -3.88 1.98
C SER A 128 -21.81 -3.58 0.54
N ALA A 129 -21.17 -4.22 -0.42
CA ALA A 129 -21.25 -3.94 -1.84
C ALA A 129 -21.36 -5.26 -2.60
N PRO A 130 -22.56 -5.84 -2.70
CA PRO A 130 -22.77 -7.02 -3.52
C PRO A 130 -22.58 -6.70 -5.02
N ALA A 131 -22.40 -7.72 -5.85
CA ALA A 131 -22.04 -7.63 -7.26
C ALA A 131 -23.22 -7.27 -8.19
N TRP A 132 -24.19 -6.53 -7.65
CA TRP A 132 -25.26 -5.87 -8.35
C TRP A 132 -25.39 -4.45 -7.81
N GLN A 133 -25.34 -3.48 -8.71
CA GLN A 133 -25.37 -2.06 -8.38
C GLN A 133 -26.27 -1.32 -9.38
N LEU A 134 -26.68 -0.12 -9.00
CA LEU A 134 -27.45 0.77 -9.88
C LEU A 134 -26.57 1.43 -10.94
N ASP A 135 -25.31 1.66 -10.62
CA ASP A 135 -24.33 2.31 -11.47
C ASP A 135 -22.91 1.93 -11.04
N THR A 136 -21.93 2.33 -11.84
CA THR A 136 -20.51 2.27 -11.48
C THR A 136 -20.26 3.18 -10.28
N ILE A 137 -19.55 2.69 -9.27
CA ILE A 137 -19.37 3.40 -8.00
C ILE A 137 -17.97 3.21 -7.42
N ALA A 138 -17.35 4.30 -6.97
CA ALA A 138 -16.09 4.29 -6.25
C ALA A 138 -16.33 4.24 -4.73
N LEU A 139 -15.84 3.18 -4.09
CA LEU A 139 -16.04 2.87 -2.69
C LEU A 139 -14.73 2.97 -1.91
N SER A 140 -14.80 3.56 -0.71
CA SER A 140 -13.65 3.68 0.18
C SER A 140 -13.27 2.35 0.81
N THR A 141 -11.97 2.14 0.91
CA THR A 141 -11.33 1.02 1.59
C THR A 141 -10.95 1.40 3.02
N ARG A 142 -10.55 0.41 3.83
CA ARG A 142 -10.06 0.62 5.20
C ARG A 142 -8.64 1.18 5.21
N TYR A 143 -7.88 0.97 4.15
CA TYR A 143 -6.54 1.51 4.03
C TYR A 143 -6.59 3.01 3.74
N MET A 144 -5.95 3.78 4.62
CA MET A 144 -5.86 5.23 4.54
C MET A 144 -4.58 5.61 3.83
N SER A 145 -4.67 6.58 2.92
CA SER A 145 -3.50 7.20 2.31
C SER A 145 -2.87 8.21 3.27
N TRP A 146 -1.66 8.67 2.93
CA TRP A 146 -0.88 9.60 3.73
C TRP A 146 -1.59 10.93 4.04
N ASN A 147 -2.55 11.35 3.22
CA ASN A 147 -3.34 12.58 3.41
C ASN A 147 -4.59 12.36 4.28
N ALA A 148 -4.67 11.23 4.99
CA ALA A 148 -5.79 10.80 5.83
C ALA A 148 -7.12 10.55 5.10
N PHE A 149 -7.14 10.56 3.76
CA PHE A 149 -8.28 10.08 2.98
C PHE A 149 -8.15 8.58 2.69
N PRO A 150 -9.25 7.82 2.77
CA PRO A 150 -9.24 6.41 2.45
C PRO A 150 -9.00 6.20 0.96
N HIS A 151 -8.16 5.22 0.63
CA HIS A 151 -8.04 4.72 -0.74
C HIS A 151 -9.38 4.17 -1.24
N ARG A 152 -9.56 4.10 -2.56
CA ARG A 152 -10.84 3.77 -3.18
C ARG A 152 -10.68 2.69 -4.26
N VAL A 153 -11.71 1.87 -4.41
CA VAL A 153 -11.85 0.93 -5.53
C VAL A 153 -13.14 1.21 -6.26
N THR A 154 -13.16 1.00 -7.57
CA THR A 154 -14.32 1.27 -8.41
C THR A 154 -14.99 -0.02 -8.85
N PHE A 155 -16.25 -0.21 -8.47
CA PHE A 155 -17.07 -1.32 -8.95
C PHE A 155 -17.71 -0.89 -10.26
N VAL A 156 -17.38 -1.56 -11.36
CA VAL A 156 -17.87 -1.21 -12.70
C VAL A 156 -19.03 -2.11 -13.08
N VAL A 157 -20.15 -1.50 -13.45
CA VAL A 157 -21.33 -2.24 -13.93
C VAL A 157 -21.28 -2.46 -15.43
N ASP A 158 -21.75 -3.61 -15.87
CA ASP A 158 -22.02 -3.85 -17.29
C ASP A 158 -23.45 -3.43 -17.62
N LYS A 159 -23.60 -2.27 -18.27
CA LYS A 159 -24.91 -1.73 -18.68
C LYS A 159 -25.47 -2.41 -19.94
N SER A 160 -24.64 -3.17 -20.66
CA SER A 160 -25.09 -3.96 -21.82
C SER A 160 -25.74 -5.28 -21.40
N ALA A 161 -25.44 -5.76 -20.19
CA ALA A 161 -26.08 -6.94 -19.64
C ALA A 161 -27.58 -6.71 -19.38
N VAL A 162 -28.38 -7.77 -19.57
CA VAL A 162 -29.82 -7.72 -19.29
C VAL A 162 -30.03 -7.33 -17.81
N PRO A 163 -30.64 -6.18 -17.53
CA PRO A 163 -30.85 -5.73 -16.16
C PRO A 163 -31.72 -6.75 -15.44
N LYS A 164 -31.27 -7.21 -14.28
CA LYS A 164 -32.09 -8.08 -13.44
C LYS A 164 -33.05 -7.20 -12.65
N ALA A 165 -34.32 -7.61 -12.61
CA ALA A 165 -35.24 -7.07 -11.62
C ALA A 165 -34.62 -7.34 -10.23
N ALA A 166 -34.58 -6.33 -9.37
CA ALA A 166 -34.20 -6.56 -7.99
C ALA A 166 -35.10 -7.67 -7.40
N PRO A 167 -34.56 -8.59 -6.58
CA PRO A 167 -35.36 -9.67 -6.02
C PRO A 167 -36.62 -9.11 -5.34
N LYS A 168 -37.78 -9.75 -5.53
CA LYS A 168 -39.06 -9.30 -4.94
C LYS A 168 -39.01 -9.17 -3.40
N THR A 169 -38.05 -9.86 -2.79
CA THR A 169 -37.83 -9.87 -1.34
C THR A 169 -37.01 -8.68 -0.85
N TRP A 170 -36.42 -7.90 -1.76
CA TRP A 170 -35.65 -6.71 -1.45
C TRP A 170 -36.57 -5.51 -1.30
N GLN A 171 -36.32 -4.67 -0.29
CA GLN A 171 -37.12 -3.49 -0.01
C GLN A 171 -36.25 -2.24 -0.07
N TRP A 172 -36.87 -1.13 -0.44
CA TRP A 172 -36.26 0.19 -0.26
C TRP A 172 -36.04 0.44 1.22
N SER A 173 -34.90 1.04 1.57
CA SER A 173 -34.55 1.37 2.97
C SER A 173 -35.43 2.44 3.62
N ALA A 174 -36.37 3.06 2.88
CA ALA A 174 -37.20 4.16 3.35
C ALA A 174 -38.71 3.90 3.18
N LYS A 175 -39.49 4.25 4.21
CA LYS A 175 -40.96 4.09 4.30
C LYS A 175 -41.73 4.75 3.14
N SER A 176 -41.19 5.83 2.55
CA SER A 176 -41.81 6.56 1.43
C SER A 176 -41.53 5.97 0.05
N TRP A 177 -40.68 4.95 -0.06
CA TRP A 177 -40.30 4.33 -1.34
C TRP A 177 -40.90 2.94 -1.54
N ALA A 178 -41.57 2.36 -0.53
CA ALA A 178 -42.13 1.01 -0.56
C ALA A 178 -43.07 0.73 -1.75
N ASN A 179 -43.73 1.77 -2.29
CA ASN A 179 -44.67 1.66 -3.41
C ASN A 179 -44.04 1.94 -4.79
N LYS A 180 -42.73 2.25 -4.86
CA LYS A 180 -42.04 2.48 -6.14
C LYS A 180 -41.50 1.17 -6.69
N PRO A 181 -41.63 0.91 -8.01
CA PRO A 181 -41.02 -0.25 -8.63
C PRO A 181 -39.52 -0.27 -8.32
N LEU A 182 -39.02 -1.44 -7.95
CA LEU A 182 -37.60 -1.59 -7.64
C LEU A 182 -36.76 -1.24 -8.89
N PRO A 183 -35.62 -0.58 -8.71
CA PRO A 183 -34.79 -0.17 -9.81
C PRO A 183 -34.15 -1.40 -10.46
N ARG A 184 -33.83 -1.28 -11.74
CA ARG A 184 -33.05 -2.28 -12.47
C ARG A 184 -31.64 -2.32 -11.92
N LEU A 185 -31.17 -3.50 -11.55
CA LEU A 185 -29.81 -3.72 -11.08
C LEU A 185 -28.97 -4.27 -12.23
N PHE A 186 -27.77 -3.70 -12.38
CA PHE A 186 -26.78 -4.17 -13.34
C PHE A 186 -25.74 -5.03 -12.62
N PRO A 187 -25.30 -6.14 -13.23
CA PRO A 187 -24.22 -6.93 -12.68
C PRO A 187 -22.93 -6.11 -12.70
N VAL A 188 -22.19 -6.16 -11.60
CA VAL A 188 -20.82 -5.64 -11.57
C VAL A 188 -19.96 -6.61 -12.38
N SER A 189 -19.24 -6.11 -13.38
CA SER A 189 -18.38 -6.92 -14.24
C SER A 189 -17.00 -7.15 -13.61
N HIS A 190 -16.39 -6.07 -13.11
CA HIS A 190 -15.06 -6.08 -12.50
C HIS A 190 -14.89 -4.95 -11.47
N ILE A 191 -13.79 -4.98 -10.74
CA ILE A 191 -13.31 -3.93 -9.86
C ILE A 191 -12.11 -3.25 -10.55
N VAL A 192 -12.03 -1.92 -10.51
CA VAL A 192 -10.84 -1.17 -10.91
C VAL A 192 -10.17 -0.65 -9.64
N ASP A 193 -8.90 -0.97 -9.46
CA ASP A 193 -8.09 -0.43 -8.36
C ASP A 193 -7.46 0.93 -8.73
N GLU A 194 -6.81 1.60 -7.79
CA GLU A 194 -6.15 2.89 -8.02
C GLU A 194 -4.92 2.82 -8.94
N GLN A 195 -4.37 1.61 -9.17
CA GLN A 195 -3.33 1.38 -10.16
C GLN A 195 -3.91 1.19 -11.58
N GLY A 196 -5.23 1.35 -11.74
CA GLY A 196 -5.93 1.26 -13.03
C GLY A 196 -6.14 -0.17 -13.53
N LYS A 197 -5.95 -1.18 -12.67
CA LYS A 197 -6.07 -2.58 -13.06
C LYS A 197 -7.52 -3.05 -12.98
N ASN A 198 -8.00 -3.64 -14.08
CA ASN A 198 -9.30 -4.29 -14.13
C ASN A 198 -9.21 -5.70 -13.53
N VAL A 199 -9.84 -5.90 -12.37
CA VAL A 199 -9.84 -7.14 -11.61
C VAL A 199 -11.19 -7.84 -11.69
N THR A 200 -11.20 -9.03 -12.31
CA THR A 200 -12.41 -9.84 -12.45
C THR A 200 -12.68 -10.70 -11.21
N PHE A 201 -13.93 -11.10 -11.06
CA PHE A 201 -14.38 -11.94 -9.96
C PHE A 201 -14.20 -13.43 -10.30
N ALA A 202 -13.61 -14.19 -9.38
CA ALA A 202 -13.68 -15.64 -9.38
C ALA A 202 -15.03 -16.14 -8.84
N LYS A 203 -15.53 -15.48 -7.78
CA LYS A 203 -16.82 -15.75 -7.14
C LYS A 203 -17.39 -14.48 -6.54
N LYS A 204 -18.68 -14.25 -6.72
CA LYS A 204 -19.42 -13.06 -6.26
C LYS A 204 -20.32 -13.41 -5.08
N ASP A 205 -20.62 -12.41 -4.26
CA ASP A 205 -21.78 -12.39 -3.35
C ASP A 205 -21.83 -13.50 -2.30
N THR A 206 -20.71 -13.78 -1.64
CA THR A 206 -20.73 -14.64 -0.45
C THR A 206 -21.09 -13.80 0.77
N PHE A 207 -22.34 -13.88 1.21
CA PHE A 207 -22.80 -13.19 2.41
C PHE A 207 -22.28 -13.86 3.69
N VAL A 208 -21.90 -13.04 4.67
CA VAL A 208 -21.37 -13.50 5.96
C VAL A 208 -22.14 -12.88 7.13
N GLN A 209 -21.93 -13.43 8.32
CA GLN A 209 -22.52 -12.91 9.55
C GLN A 209 -22.22 -11.41 9.71
N GLY A 210 -23.24 -10.62 10.04
CA GLY A 210 -23.16 -9.15 10.12
C GLY A 210 -23.63 -8.42 8.85
N GLY A 211 -23.89 -9.13 7.75
CA GLY A 211 -24.41 -8.52 6.51
C GLY A 211 -23.31 -8.02 5.56
N GLY A 212 -22.05 -8.33 5.86
CA GLY A 212 -20.94 -8.12 4.95
C GLY A 212 -20.95 -9.14 3.80
N VAL A 213 -20.11 -8.85 2.80
CA VAL A 213 -20.00 -9.64 1.57
C VAL A 213 -18.54 -9.98 1.30
N ILE A 214 -18.29 -11.19 0.83
CA ILE A 214 -16.99 -11.63 0.33
C ILE A 214 -17.10 -11.88 -1.18
N HIS A 215 -16.19 -11.28 -1.92
CA HIS A 215 -15.93 -11.54 -3.33
C HIS A 215 -14.57 -12.19 -3.45
N SER A 216 -14.46 -13.32 -4.15
CA SER A 216 -13.17 -13.87 -4.54
C SER A 216 -12.78 -13.26 -5.89
N ILE A 217 -11.55 -12.78 -6.02
CA ILE A 217 -11.06 -12.05 -7.19
C ILE A 217 -9.81 -12.69 -7.81
N ASN A 218 -9.66 -12.53 -9.12
CA ASN A 218 -8.59 -13.18 -9.91
C ASN A 218 -7.25 -12.42 -9.90
N ALA A 219 -7.14 -11.35 -9.11
CA ALA A 219 -5.92 -10.57 -8.95
C ALA A 219 -5.90 -9.90 -7.58
N VAL A 220 -4.69 -9.64 -7.05
CA VAL A 220 -4.50 -8.74 -5.91
C VAL A 220 -4.78 -7.30 -6.36
N LEU A 221 -5.56 -6.55 -5.57
CA LEU A 221 -5.84 -5.14 -5.77
C LEU A 221 -4.65 -4.30 -5.29
N GLY A 222 -4.23 -3.33 -6.09
CA GLY A 222 -3.14 -2.39 -5.77
C GLY A 222 -3.66 -1.01 -5.35
N ALA A 223 -3.23 -0.54 -4.17
CA ALA A 223 -3.40 0.86 -3.78
C ALA A 223 -2.37 1.71 -4.53
N SER A 224 -2.63 3.00 -4.74
CA SER A 224 -1.70 3.87 -5.49
C SER A 224 -0.30 3.98 -4.87
N ASP A 225 -0.13 3.65 -3.59
CA ASP A 225 1.09 3.77 -2.80
C ASP A 225 1.63 2.41 -2.28
N VAL A 226 1.10 1.26 -2.72
CA VAL A 226 1.57 -0.07 -2.27
C VAL A 226 1.92 -0.94 -3.48
N PHE A 227 3.20 -1.31 -3.60
CA PHE A 227 3.74 -2.01 -4.76
C PHE A 227 4.50 -3.28 -4.37
N PRO A 228 4.53 -4.30 -5.23
CA PRO A 228 5.29 -5.52 -4.97
C PRO A 228 6.81 -5.34 -5.12
N SER A 229 7.25 -4.28 -5.79
CA SER A 229 8.67 -3.97 -6.05
C SER A 229 8.86 -2.49 -6.36
N LEU A 230 10.09 -1.98 -6.23
CA LEU A 230 10.47 -0.65 -6.64
C LEU A 230 10.36 -0.48 -8.15
N THR A 231 10.62 -1.53 -8.94
CA THR A 231 10.39 -1.53 -10.39
C THR A 231 8.91 -1.35 -10.72
N ALA A 232 8.00 -2.03 -10.00
CA ALA A 232 6.57 -1.84 -10.18
C ALA A 232 6.13 -0.43 -9.78
N ALA A 233 6.68 0.12 -8.69
CA ALA A 233 6.44 1.51 -8.29
C ALA A 233 6.93 2.49 -9.37
N GLY A 234 8.15 2.31 -9.90
CA GLY A 234 8.71 3.15 -10.96
C GLY A 234 7.88 3.11 -12.24
N ALA A 235 7.33 1.95 -12.60
CA ALA A 235 6.42 1.79 -13.73
C ALA A 235 5.06 2.49 -13.52
N ALA A 236 4.58 2.58 -12.27
CA ALA A 236 3.36 3.30 -11.92
C ALA A 236 3.57 4.84 -11.87
N TYR A 237 4.80 5.28 -11.61
CA TYR A 237 5.18 6.70 -11.55
C TYR A 237 6.24 7.10 -12.59
N PRO A 238 6.01 6.86 -13.91
CA PRO A 238 7.03 7.10 -14.93
C PRO A 238 7.38 8.59 -15.06
N GLN A 239 6.44 9.48 -14.74
CA GLN A 239 6.67 10.94 -14.77
C GLN A 239 7.57 11.42 -13.63
N THR A 240 7.83 10.57 -12.64
CA THR A 240 8.50 10.96 -11.40
C THR A 240 9.76 10.14 -11.13
N MET A 241 9.80 8.87 -11.52
CA MET A 241 10.89 7.94 -11.14
C MET A 241 11.70 7.39 -12.32
N SER A 242 11.34 7.68 -13.58
CA SER A 242 12.04 7.08 -14.74
C SER A 242 13.53 7.46 -14.84
N SER A 243 13.89 8.71 -14.51
CA SER A 243 15.28 9.15 -14.47
C SER A 243 16.08 8.44 -13.37
N LEU A 244 15.46 8.16 -12.21
CA LEU A 244 16.10 7.37 -11.17
C LEU A 244 16.36 5.95 -11.65
N MET A 245 15.35 5.30 -12.25
CA MET A 245 15.50 3.92 -12.74
C MET A 245 16.59 3.83 -13.81
N ALA A 246 16.68 4.80 -14.72
CA ALA A 246 17.76 4.87 -15.69
C ALA A 246 19.15 5.03 -15.04
N MET A 247 19.26 5.83 -13.97
CA MET A 247 20.50 5.97 -13.20
C MET A 247 20.88 4.66 -12.50
N VAL A 248 19.91 3.98 -11.89
CA VAL A 248 20.09 2.66 -11.26
C VAL A 248 20.59 1.64 -12.28
N ASP A 249 20.03 1.61 -13.48
CA ASP A 249 20.45 0.72 -14.56
C ASP A 249 21.87 1.04 -15.04
N GLN A 250 22.19 2.32 -15.22
CA GLN A 250 23.53 2.77 -15.62
C GLN A 250 24.60 2.34 -14.61
N VAL A 251 24.35 2.57 -13.31
CA VAL A 251 25.29 2.19 -12.24
C VAL A 251 25.42 0.68 -12.15
N SER A 252 24.30 -0.04 -12.22
CA SER A 252 24.28 -1.51 -12.17
C SER A 252 25.10 -2.12 -13.29
N ALA A 253 24.94 -1.62 -14.53
CA ALA A 253 25.69 -2.07 -15.69
C ALA A 253 27.19 -1.73 -15.60
N ALA A 254 27.53 -0.51 -15.19
CA ALA A 254 28.91 -0.04 -15.15
C ALA A 254 29.75 -0.66 -14.02
N LEU A 255 29.12 -0.97 -12.87
CA LEU A 255 29.81 -1.56 -11.71
C LEU A 255 29.64 -3.08 -11.62
N ASN A 256 28.86 -3.69 -12.52
CA ASN A 256 28.51 -5.12 -12.49
C ASN A 256 27.90 -5.55 -11.14
N ILE A 257 26.97 -4.75 -10.63
CA ILE A 257 26.19 -4.99 -9.41
C ILE A 257 24.71 -4.86 -9.71
N SER A 258 23.85 -5.37 -8.83
CA SER A 258 22.41 -5.13 -8.91
C SER A 258 21.99 -4.14 -7.83
N VAL A 259 21.99 -2.84 -8.15
CA VAL A 259 21.61 -1.79 -7.19
C VAL A 259 20.15 -1.94 -6.78
N ILE A 260 19.28 -2.34 -7.72
CA ILE A 260 17.87 -2.59 -7.43
C ILE A 260 17.70 -3.71 -6.40
N ASP A 261 18.43 -4.82 -6.54
CA ASP A 261 18.35 -5.92 -5.57
C ASP A 261 18.90 -5.49 -4.21
N GLN A 262 19.93 -4.65 -4.16
CA GLN A 262 20.44 -4.11 -2.89
C GLN A 262 19.39 -3.25 -2.18
N ILE A 263 18.72 -2.35 -2.91
CA ILE A 263 17.67 -1.50 -2.35
C ILE A 263 16.49 -2.36 -1.88
N GLU A 264 16.05 -3.33 -2.69
CA GLU A 264 14.88 -4.14 -2.36
C GLU A 264 15.13 -5.17 -1.25
N ASN A 265 16.36 -5.66 -1.09
CA ASN A 265 16.74 -6.57 -0.01
C ASN A 265 17.16 -5.87 1.29
N THR A 266 17.27 -4.54 1.30
CA THR A 266 17.64 -3.78 2.49
C THR A 266 16.41 -3.10 3.07
N PRO A 267 15.88 -3.56 4.22
CA PRO A 267 14.79 -2.85 4.87
C PRO A 267 15.21 -1.43 5.20
N GLY A 268 14.40 -0.44 4.83
CA GLY A 268 14.81 0.94 4.98
C GLY A 268 13.87 1.97 4.36
N THR A 269 14.29 3.21 4.42
CA THR A 269 13.62 4.34 3.78
C THR A 269 14.46 4.82 2.61
N LEU A 270 13.84 5.04 1.46
CA LEU A 270 14.47 5.59 0.26
C LEU A 270 13.92 7.00 0.01
N ALA A 271 14.82 7.98 -0.12
CA ALA A 271 14.46 9.30 -0.62
C ALA A 271 14.69 9.32 -2.14
N THR A 272 13.66 9.17 -2.96
CA THR A 272 13.81 9.12 -4.42
C THR A 272 13.67 10.52 -5.02
N PRO A 273 14.72 11.09 -5.65
CA PRO A 273 14.56 12.36 -6.34
C PRO A 273 13.66 12.21 -7.56
N SER A 274 12.81 13.21 -7.78
CA SER A 274 11.94 13.27 -8.97
C SER A 274 12.76 13.43 -10.26
N ASN A 275 12.16 13.07 -11.39
CA ASN A 275 12.74 13.32 -12.71
C ASN A 275 13.18 14.78 -12.91
N LEU A 276 12.37 15.74 -12.45
CA LEU A 276 12.70 17.17 -12.52
C LEU A 276 13.93 17.49 -11.68
N ALA A 277 14.02 16.95 -10.47
CA ALA A 277 15.16 17.14 -9.59
C ALA A 277 16.45 16.60 -10.23
N ILE A 278 16.43 15.35 -10.72
CA ILE A 278 17.59 14.71 -11.36
C ILE A 278 18.05 15.52 -12.56
N ASN A 279 17.12 15.91 -13.45
CA ASN A 279 17.47 16.64 -14.66
C ASN A 279 18.06 18.02 -14.33
N ALA A 280 17.49 18.73 -13.35
CA ALA A 280 18.03 20.00 -12.89
C ALA A 280 19.46 19.84 -12.35
N THR A 281 19.69 18.86 -11.48
CA THR A 281 21.00 18.62 -10.87
C THR A 281 22.05 18.19 -11.89
N LEU A 282 21.72 17.28 -12.83
CA LEU A 282 22.67 16.83 -13.86
C LEU A 282 23.15 17.96 -14.78
N THR A 283 22.32 18.98 -15.02
CA THR A 283 22.74 20.15 -15.81
C THR A 283 23.66 21.11 -15.06
N GLN A 284 23.69 21.03 -13.73
CA GLN A 284 24.50 21.91 -12.88
C GLN A 284 25.89 21.35 -12.61
N PHE A 285 26.12 20.06 -12.85
CA PHE A 285 27.43 19.47 -12.64
C PHE A 285 28.42 19.89 -13.73
N PRO A 286 29.58 20.49 -13.37
CA PRO A 286 30.59 20.90 -14.34
C PRO A 286 31.38 19.71 -14.93
N ILE A 287 31.19 18.51 -14.40
CA ILE A 287 31.85 17.27 -14.81
C ILE A 287 30.84 16.16 -15.02
N ILE A 288 31.14 15.23 -15.92
CA ILE A 288 30.35 14.01 -16.11
C ILE A 288 30.61 13.11 -14.89
N PRO A 289 29.59 12.77 -14.09
CA PRO A 289 29.77 11.96 -12.90
C PRO A 289 30.20 10.53 -13.26
N THR A 290 31.16 9.99 -12.50
CA THR A 290 31.58 8.59 -12.67
C THR A 290 30.52 7.64 -12.14
N PRO A 291 30.49 6.36 -12.57
CA PRO A 291 29.59 5.36 -12.00
C PRO A 291 29.70 5.21 -10.48
N GLN A 292 30.91 5.34 -9.93
CA GLN A 292 31.15 5.31 -8.47
C GLN A 292 30.53 6.52 -7.76
N MET A 293 30.64 7.72 -8.33
CA MET A 293 29.98 8.91 -7.78
C MET A 293 28.46 8.77 -7.81
N LEU A 294 27.90 8.22 -8.89
CA LEU A 294 26.46 7.95 -8.99
C LEU A 294 26.02 6.89 -7.97
N TYR A 295 26.83 5.85 -7.73
CA TYR A 295 26.55 4.88 -6.67
C TYR A 295 26.58 5.51 -5.28
N ALA A 296 27.58 6.34 -4.97
CA ALA A 296 27.65 7.08 -3.69
C ALA A 296 26.43 7.99 -3.51
N LEU A 297 26.00 8.65 -4.60
CA LEU A 297 24.79 9.45 -4.62
C LEU A 297 23.56 8.59 -4.27
N LEU A 298 23.35 7.46 -4.93
CA LEU A 298 22.24 6.54 -4.64
C LEU A 298 22.29 6.01 -3.20
N ALA A 299 23.47 5.66 -2.69
CA ALA A 299 23.67 5.20 -1.33
C ALA A 299 23.38 6.28 -0.27
N TYR A 300 23.54 7.56 -0.62
CA TYR A 300 23.17 8.68 0.27
C TYR A 300 21.65 8.89 0.38
N HIS A 301 20.89 8.44 -0.62
CA HIS A 301 19.43 8.51 -0.60
C HIS A 301 18.77 7.31 0.11
N LEU A 302 19.53 6.24 0.35
CA LEU A 302 19.04 5.05 1.03
C LEU A 302 19.36 5.11 2.53
N CYS A 303 18.36 4.82 3.34
CA CYS A 303 18.36 4.96 4.77
C CYS A 303 17.98 3.62 5.43
N PRO A 304 18.95 2.70 5.65
CA PRO A 304 18.65 1.36 6.17
C PRO A 304 18.01 1.41 7.56
N ALA A 305 17.00 0.57 7.78
CA ALA A 305 16.31 0.46 9.06
C ALA A 305 17.23 -0.24 10.08
N PRO A 306 17.54 0.40 11.23
CA PRO A 306 18.42 -0.20 12.23
C PRO A 306 17.88 -1.55 12.72
N GLY A 307 18.68 -2.61 12.55
CA GLY A 307 18.31 -3.98 12.90
C GLY A 307 17.19 -4.58 12.05
N GLY A 308 16.86 -4.00 10.89
CA GLY A 308 15.83 -4.52 9.98
C GLY A 308 14.42 -4.51 10.56
N SER A 309 14.13 -3.60 11.50
CA SER A 309 12.83 -3.52 12.18
C SER A 309 11.91 -2.46 11.56
N VAL A 310 10.60 -2.72 11.60
CA VAL A 310 9.54 -1.77 11.19
C VAL A 310 9.69 -0.41 11.88
N LYS A 311 10.17 -0.39 13.13
CA LYS A 311 10.34 0.84 13.92
C LYS A 311 11.37 1.80 13.31
N GLY A 312 12.29 1.26 12.50
CA GLY A 312 13.29 2.03 11.75
C GLY A 312 12.77 2.59 10.43
N LEU A 313 11.58 2.20 9.98
CA LEU A 313 10.98 2.76 8.77
C LEU A 313 10.34 4.12 9.06
N LEU A 314 10.59 5.08 8.17
CA LEU A 314 10.18 6.47 8.35
C LEU A 314 8.90 6.76 7.57
N TYR A 315 7.77 6.20 8.00
CA TYR A 315 6.45 6.53 7.42
C TYR A 315 5.98 7.92 7.85
N THR A 316 5.22 8.66 7.02
CA THR A 316 4.59 9.94 7.42
C THR A 316 3.61 9.70 8.57
N ARG A 317 3.53 10.49 9.65
CA ARG A 317 4.12 11.80 10.08
C ARG A 317 5.57 11.75 10.58
N PHE A 318 6.33 10.78 10.13
CA PHE A 318 7.70 10.42 10.54
C PHE A 318 7.81 10.00 12.00
N THR A 319 8.68 9.02 12.25
CA THR A 319 9.00 8.62 13.63
C THR A 319 9.70 9.78 14.33
N THR A 320 9.22 10.13 15.52
CA THR A 320 9.86 11.13 16.40
C THR A 320 10.93 10.50 17.29
N ASN A 321 11.15 9.19 17.17
CA ASN A 321 12.12 8.49 18.00
C ASN A 321 13.56 8.84 17.55
N PRO A 322 14.38 9.45 18.44
CA PRO A 322 15.73 9.88 18.10
C PRO A 322 16.68 8.73 17.72
N LYS A 323 16.33 7.48 18.05
CA LYS A 323 17.09 6.29 17.65
C LYS A 323 16.98 5.98 16.14
N PHE A 324 15.87 6.38 15.52
CA PHE A 324 15.55 6.03 14.13
C PHE A 324 15.54 7.26 13.21
N ASN A 325 15.30 8.45 13.78
CA ASN A 325 15.33 9.73 13.08
C ASN A 325 16.10 10.75 13.95
N PRO A 326 17.29 11.21 13.55
CA PRO A 326 17.85 11.16 12.19
C PRO A 326 18.34 9.76 11.80
N CYS A 327 18.12 9.39 10.54
CA CYS A 327 18.52 8.12 9.96
C CYS A 327 19.91 8.22 9.34
N LEU A 328 20.77 7.24 9.59
CA LEU A 328 22.09 7.14 8.95
C LEU A 328 21.95 6.52 7.55
N THR A 329 22.51 7.18 6.55
CA THR A 329 22.45 6.71 5.15
C THR A 329 23.33 5.48 4.94
N LEU A 330 23.07 4.71 3.87
CA LEU A 330 23.94 3.60 3.48
C LEU A 330 25.37 4.09 3.21
N LEU A 331 25.52 5.25 2.54
CA LEU A 331 26.82 5.88 2.35
C LEU A 331 27.54 6.20 3.68
N GLY A 332 26.80 6.73 4.66
CA GLY A 332 27.32 6.98 6.01
C GLY A 332 27.77 5.73 6.74
N ILE A 333 27.08 4.61 6.56
CA ILE A 333 27.48 3.31 7.11
C ILE A 333 28.76 2.83 6.43
N ASP A 334 28.79 2.82 5.10
CA ASP A 334 29.91 2.30 4.31
C ASP A 334 31.21 3.07 4.54
N LYS A 335 31.11 4.41 4.64
CA LYS A 335 32.25 5.31 4.89
C LYS A 335 32.55 5.49 6.38
N LYS A 336 31.75 4.91 7.28
CA LYS A 336 31.83 5.12 8.74
C LYS A 336 31.75 6.59 9.15
N GLU A 337 30.95 7.37 8.44
CA GLU A 337 30.80 8.81 8.63
C GLU A 337 29.43 9.11 9.28
N PRO A 338 29.36 9.32 10.61
CA PRO A 338 28.10 9.47 11.33
C PRO A 338 27.41 10.81 11.08
N SER A 339 28.04 11.75 10.37
CA SER A 339 27.43 13.01 9.97
C SER A 339 26.50 12.88 8.76
N LEU A 340 26.66 11.83 7.93
CA LEU A 340 25.84 11.56 6.74
C LEU A 340 24.46 10.99 7.08
N LYS A 341 23.68 11.78 7.81
CA LYS A 341 22.34 11.45 8.28
C LYS A 341 21.28 12.29 7.58
N LEU A 342 20.11 11.70 7.42
CA LEU A 342 18.90 12.36 6.94
C LEU A 342 17.93 12.54 8.10
N GLN A 343 17.41 13.75 8.28
CA GLN A 343 16.39 14.04 9.26
C GLN A 343 15.06 14.33 8.58
N TYR A 344 14.06 13.52 8.85
CA TYR A 344 12.72 13.65 8.26
C TYR A 344 11.82 14.43 9.20
N LYS A 345 11.09 15.41 8.68
CA LYS A 345 10.19 16.26 9.46
C LYS A 345 8.86 16.44 8.75
N SER A 346 7.78 16.31 9.51
CA SER A 346 6.42 16.62 9.08
C SER A 346 5.93 17.81 9.89
N THR A 347 5.49 18.86 9.20
CA THR A 347 4.95 20.06 9.81
C THR A 347 3.48 20.12 9.50
N ALA A 348 2.65 20.03 10.55
CA ALA A 348 1.21 20.01 10.40
C ALA A 348 0.72 21.29 9.71
N ASN A 349 -0.19 21.14 8.75
CA ASN A 349 -0.85 22.30 8.16
C ASN A 349 -1.90 22.85 9.13
N ALA A 350 -1.98 24.17 9.27
CA ALA A 350 -3.03 24.80 10.07
C ALA A 350 -4.43 24.58 9.47
N ASP A 351 -4.50 24.40 8.14
CA ASP A 351 -5.70 24.00 7.42
C ASP A 351 -5.75 22.47 7.31
N VAL A 352 -6.71 21.86 8.02
CA VAL A 352 -6.90 20.40 8.06
C VAL A 352 -7.22 19.80 6.68
N LEU A 353 -7.65 20.62 5.73
CA LEU A 353 -7.91 20.19 4.34
C LEU A 353 -6.66 20.20 3.47
N LYS A 354 -5.55 20.78 3.95
CA LYS A 354 -4.27 20.80 3.24
C LYS A 354 -3.33 19.75 3.81
N PRO A 355 -2.54 19.09 2.95
CA PRO A 355 -1.53 18.15 3.41
C PRO A 355 -0.46 18.83 4.28
N ASP A 356 0.08 18.06 5.21
CA ASP A 356 1.24 18.44 6.02
C ASP A 356 2.44 18.72 5.11
N THR A 357 3.30 19.67 5.50
CA THR A 357 4.55 19.95 4.79
C THR A 357 5.63 19.00 5.28
N ASN A 358 6.15 18.17 4.37
CA ASN A 358 7.11 17.13 4.68
C ASN A 358 8.48 17.50 4.07
N THR A 359 9.54 17.47 4.88
CA THR A 359 10.90 17.82 4.45
C THR A 359 11.95 16.84 4.96
N ILE A 360 13.09 16.79 4.27
CA ILE A 360 14.31 16.08 4.66
C ILE A 360 15.41 17.11 4.85
N THR A 361 16.10 17.07 5.99
CA THR A 361 17.34 17.84 6.22
C THR A 361 18.55 16.94 6.05
N PHE A 362 19.58 17.43 5.36
CA PHE A 362 20.79 16.68 5.00
C PHE A 362 22.02 17.61 4.91
N LEU A 363 23.23 17.04 4.81
CA LEU A 363 24.45 17.80 4.53
C LEU A 363 24.73 17.83 3.02
N ASP A 364 24.97 19.01 2.47
CA ASP A 364 25.22 19.24 1.05
C ASP A 364 26.69 19.10 0.66
N LEU A 365 27.02 19.45 -0.59
CA LEU A 365 28.39 19.41 -1.15
C LEU A 365 29.41 20.19 -0.30
N ASN A 366 28.99 21.29 0.32
CA ASN A 366 29.84 22.18 1.11
C ASN A 366 29.84 21.83 2.60
N ASN A 367 29.23 20.70 2.96
CA ASN A 367 29.03 20.28 4.35
C ASN A 367 28.11 21.24 5.14
N GLU A 368 27.21 21.93 4.44
CA GLU A 368 26.20 22.81 5.01
C GLU A 368 24.85 22.11 5.10
N ALA A 369 23.99 22.53 6.04
CA ALA A 369 22.66 21.96 6.20
C ALA A 369 21.73 22.45 5.07
N ALA A 370 21.23 21.52 4.27
CA ALA A 370 20.25 21.76 3.20
C ALA A 370 18.93 21.04 3.47
N GLN A 371 17.89 21.41 2.72
CA GLN A 371 16.56 20.80 2.82
C GLN A 371 16.01 20.40 1.45
N ALA A 372 15.29 19.28 1.44
CA ALA A 372 14.51 18.81 0.29
C ALA A 372 13.04 18.65 0.71
N GLY A 373 12.11 19.07 -0.17
CA GLY A 373 10.68 18.83 0.02
C GLY A 373 10.28 17.42 -0.42
N ILE A 374 9.38 16.79 0.32
CA ILE A 374 8.78 15.49 -0.06
C ILE A 374 7.49 15.76 -0.83
N LEU A 375 7.47 15.35 -2.10
CA LEU A 375 6.37 15.51 -3.05
C LEU A 375 5.31 14.41 -2.90
N VAL A 376 5.77 13.16 -2.78
CA VAL A 376 4.89 11.99 -2.64
C VAL A 376 5.47 11.10 -1.53
N PRO A 377 4.84 11.05 -0.36
CA PRO A 377 5.31 10.20 0.71
C PRO A 377 4.75 8.76 0.63
N ASP A 378 5.38 7.87 1.39
CA ASP A 378 4.85 6.56 1.82
C ASP A 378 4.61 5.50 0.72
N ILE A 379 5.29 5.60 -0.42
CA ILE A 379 5.28 4.53 -1.43
C ILE A 379 5.92 3.28 -0.82
N THR A 380 5.13 2.26 -0.54
CA THR A 380 5.55 1.10 0.24
C THR A 380 5.81 -0.10 -0.67
N THR A 381 6.98 -0.72 -0.50
CA THR A 381 7.34 -2.02 -1.08
C THR A 381 7.51 -3.06 0.04
N PRO A 382 7.74 -4.36 -0.25
CA PRO A 382 7.76 -5.39 0.79
C PRO A 382 8.70 -5.11 1.98
N LEU A 383 9.85 -4.48 1.74
CA LEU A 383 10.85 -4.18 2.77
C LEU A 383 11.15 -2.68 2.95
N ALA A 384 10.70 -1.81 2.05
CA ALA A 384 11.10 -0.41 2.06
C ALA A 384 9.92 0.57 1.95
N VAL A 385 10.20 1.81 2.35
CA VAL A 385 9.31 2.96 2.18
C VAL A 385 10.04 3.99 1.36
N THR A 386 9.42 4.44 0.28
CA THR A 386 9.99 5.42 -0.64
C THR A 386 9.22 6.74 -0.52
N HIS A 387 9.98 7.83 -0.41
CA HIS A 387 9.47 9.20 -0.45
C HIS A 387 10.05 9.89 -1.68
N VAL A 388 9.19 10.38 -2.56
CA VAL A 388 9.64 11.18 -3.70
C VAL A 388 9.98 12.58 -3.22
N ILE A 389 11.16 13.09 -3.61
CA ILE A 389 11.66 14.42 -3.23
C ILE A 389 11.85 15.35 -4.43
N ASP A 390 11.80 16.66 -4.18
CA ASP A 390 11.95 17.72 -5.18
C ASP A 390 13.41 18.10 -5.50
N THR A 391 14.36 17.61 -4.70
CA THR A 391 15.78 17.98 -4.76
C THR A 391 16.64 16.73 -4.66
N VAL A 392 17.72 16.64 -5.44
CA VAL A 392 18.70 15.55 -5.30
C VAL A 392 19.56 15.79 -4.05
N LEU A 393 19.67 14.78 -3.18
CA LEU A 393 20.53 14.83 -2.00
C LEU A 393 21.97 14.60 -2.45
N LEU A 394 22.76 15.67 -2.56
CA LEU A 394 24.19 15.59 -2.90
C LEU A 394 25.01 15.46 -1.61
N PRO A 395 25.76 14.36 -1.40
CA PRO A 395 26.62 14.25 -0.23
C PRO A 395 27.82 15.21 -0.32
N PRO A 396 28.49 15.52 0.80
CA PRO A 396 29.72 16.33 0.80
C PRO A 396 30.76 15.81 -0.20
N VAL A 397 31.52 16.72 -0.82
CA VAL A 397 32.47 16.38 -1.90
C VAL A 397 33.49 15.32 -1.46
N SER A 398 33.92 15.36 -0.20
CA SER A 398 34.82 14.36 0.42
C SER A 398 34.31 12.92 0.38
N ASN A 399 32.99 12.74 0.22
CA ASN A 399 32.31 11.45 0.30
C ASN A 399 31.82 10.94 -1.08
N LEU A 400 32.03 11.73 -2.14
CA LEU A 400 31.71 11.34 -3.53
C LEU A 400 32.77 10.45 -4.19
N ALA A 401 33.98 10.38 -3.64
CA ALA A 401 35.12 9.64 -4.19
C ALA A 401 35.21 8.18 -3.72
#